data_AF-A0A0R3X4R4-F1
#
_entry.id   AF-A0A0R3X4R4-F1
#
_cell.length_a   1.000
_cell.length_b   1.000
_cell.length_c   1.000
_cell.angle_alpha   90.00
_cell.angle_beta   90.00
_cell.angle_gamma   90.00
#
_symmetry.space_group_name_H-M   'P 1'
#
loop_
_entity.id
_entity.type
_entity.pdbx_description
1 polymer ?
#
loop_
_entity_poly.entity_id
_entity_poly.type
_entity_poly.pdbx_seq_one_letter_code
_entity_poly.pdbx_strand_id
1 'polypeptide(L)' 'MYWFAHSQQIAEAFWCVMGAHKTLRLKTKLGKKQRQNRTLPYWARARTGNRIRYNAKRRHWRRTKLKF' A
#
# COMPACT_ATOMS: atom_id res chain seq x y z
N MET A 1 20.77 -35.25 9.40
CA MET A 1 20.85 -33.99 8.62
C MET A 1 19.71 -33.79 7.59
N TYR A 2 18.87 -34.80 7.28
CA TYR A 2 17.72 -34.67 6.37
C TYR A 2 16.34 -34.61 7.07
N TRP A 3 16.30 -34.18 8.35
CA TRP A 3 15.06 -34.15 9.15
C TRP A 3 14.73 -32.77 9.75
N PHE A 4 15.46 -31.73 9.36
CA PHE A 4 15.21 -30.36 9.83
C PHE A 4 14.88 -29.38 8.70
N ALA A 5 15.07 -29.77 7.43
CA ALA A 5 14.84 -28.89 6.27
C ALA A 5 13.39 -28.91 5.75
N HIS A 6 12.56 -29.89 6.13
CA HIS A 6 11.21 -30.06 5.58
C HIS A 6 10.13 -29.28 6.37
N SER A 7 10.41 -28.85 7.60
CA SER A 7 9.46 -28.07 8.40
C SER A 7 9.43 -26.58 8.04
N GLN A 8 10.41 -26.09 7.26
CA GLN A 8 10.55 -24.67 6.93
C GLN A 8 9.74 -24.25 5.69
N GLN A 9 9.37 -25.21 4.82
CA GLN A 9 8.59 -24.95 3.60
C GLN A 9 7.09 -24.67 3.86
N ILE A 10 6.54 -25.12 4.99
CA ILE A 10 5.11 -24.93 5.30
C ILE A 10 4.82 -23.49 5.78
N ALA A 11 5.77 -22.85 6.48
CA ALA A 11 5.60 -21.49 6.99
C ALA A 11 5.62 -20.41 5.90
N GLU A 12 6.42 -20.60 4.84
CA GLU A 12 6.49 -19.66 3.71
C GLU A 12 5.23 -19.69 2.83
N ALA A 13 4.62 -20.87 2.68
CA ALA A 13 3.39 -21.05 1.92
C ALA A 13 2.18 -20.35 2.58
N PHE A 14 2.12 -20.34 3.92
CA PHE A 14 1.00 -19.76 4.66
C PHE A 14 0.89 -18.23 4.49
N TRP A 15 2.02 -17.54 4.33
CA TRP A 15 2.06 -16.09 4.12
C TRP A 15 1.60 -15.67 2.72
N CYS A 16 1.83 -16.53 1.70
CA CYS A 16 1.41 -16.28 0.31
C CYS A 16 -0.13 -16.29 0.17
N VAL A 17 -0.79 -17.28 0.79
CA VAL A 17 -2.26 -17.46 0.70
C VAL A 17 -3.01 -16.26 1.32
N MET A 18 -2.57 -15.76 2.48
CA MET A 18 -3.18 -14.60 3.14
C MET A 18 -2.94 -13.27 2.40
N GLY A 19 -1.91 -13.20 1.55
CA GLY A 19 -1.62 -12.05 0.70
C GLY A 19 -2.59 -11.91 -0.47
N ALA A 20 -2.91 -13.01 -1.15
CA ALA A 20 -3.71 -13.01 -2.38
C ALA A 20 -5.23 -12.96 -2.12
N HIS A 21 -5.72 -13.71 -1.13
CA HIS A 21 -7.15 -13.81 -0.84
C HIS A 21 -7.63 -12.65 0.04
N LYS A 22 -8.30 -11.66 -0.58
CA LYS A 22 -8.79 -10.44 0.09
C LYS A 22 -10.30 -10.27 -0.11
N THR A 23 -11.00 -9.82 0.94
CA THR A 23 -12.42 -9.43 0.85
C THR A 23 -12.62 -8.19 -0.02
N LEU A 24 -13.81 -8.04 -0.61
CA LEU A 24 -14.14 -6.88 -1.46
C LEU A 24 -13.96 -5.55 -0.72
N ARG A 25 -14.38 -5.48 0.56
CA ARG A 25 -14.22 -4.30 1.41
C ARG A 25 -12.74 -3.89 1.58
N LEU A 26 -11.83 -4.87 1.70
CA LEU A 26 -10.40 -4.57 1.77
C LEU A 26 -9.87 -4.10 0.41
N LYS A 27 -10.29 -4.75 -0.69
CA LYS A 27 -9.91 -4.35 -2.06
C LYS A 27 -10.33 -2.91 -2.38
N THR A 28 -11.55 -2.49 -2.02
CA THR A 28 -12.01 -1.11 -2.24
C THR A 28 -11.22 -0.09 -1.40
N LYS A 29 -10.92 -0.41 -0.14
CA LYS A 29 -10.04 0.41 0.72
C LYS A 29 -8.65 0.56 0.10
N LEU A 30 -8.03 -0.54 -0.35
CA LEU A 30 -6.70 -0.54 -0.99
C LEU A 30 -6.71 0.28 -2.28
N GLY A 31 -7.69 0.09 -3.15
CA GLY A 31 -7.84 0.86 -4.39
C GLY A 31 -8.07 2.36 -4.14
N LYS A 32 -8.80 2.74 -3.08
CA LYS A 32 -8.93 4.15 -2.67
C LYS A 32 -7.58 4.73 -2.22
N LYS A 33 -6.81 3.98 -1.42
CA LYS A 33 -5.48 4.42 -0.96
C LYS A 33 -4.47 4.55 -2.09
N GLN A 34 -4.58 3.72 -3.13
CA GLN A 34 -3.78 3.85 -4.35
C GLN A 34 -4.15 5.12 -5.12
N ARG A 35 -5.45 5.37 -5.35
CA ARG A 35 -5.95 6.57 -6.05
C ARG A 35 -5.60 7.90 -5.36
N GLN A 36 -5.54 7.90 -4.02
CA GLN A 36 -5.17 9.07 -3.22
C GLN A 36 -3.66 9.38 -3.28
N ASN A 37 -2.83 8.37 -3.55
CA ASN A 37 -1.38 8.49 -3.52
C ASN A 37 -0.80 9.06 -4.82
N ARG A 38 -1.32 10.20 -5.25
CA ARG A 38 -0.91 10.91 -6.48
C ARG A 38 -0.30 12.28 -6.18
N THR A 39 0.55 12.73 -7.09
CA THR A 39 1.13 14.08 -7.04
C THR A 39 0.06 15.14 -7.36
N LEU A 40 0.23 16.34 -6.82
CA LEU A 40 -0.66 17.47 -7.11
C LEU A 40 -0.52 17.87 -8.59
N PRO A 41 -1.63 18.12 -9.32
CA PRO A 41 -1.55 18.54 -10.72
C PRO A 41 -1.02 19.97 -10.84
N TYR A 42 -0.39 20.27 -11.98
CA TYR A 42 0.30 21.54 -12.23
C TYR A 42 -0.65 22.75 -12.21
N TRP A 43 -1.78 22.66 -12.92
CA TRP A 43 -2.77 23.75 -12.96
C TRP A 43 -3.26 24.14 -11.56
N ALA A 44 -3.33 23.19 -10.62
CA ALA A 44 -3.74 23.49 -9.25
C ALA A 44 -2.69 24.34 -8.53
N ARG A 45 -1.40 24.12 -8.80
CA ARG A 45 -0.31 24.95 -8.27
C ARG A 45 -0.33 26.37 -8.84
N ALA A 46 -0.74 26.52 -10.08
CA ALA A 46 -0.81 27.81 -10.79
C ALA A 46 -2.02 28.68 -10.40
N ARG A 47 -2.97 28.17 -9.59
CA ARG A 47 -4.14 28.97 -9.16
C ARG A 47 -3.71 30.10 -8.21
N THR A 48 -4.16 31.32 -8.48
CA THR A 48 -3.92 32.51 -7.66
C THR A 48 -4.38 32.29 -6.21
N GLY A 49 -3.59 32.71 -5.23
CA GLY A 49 -3.89 32.57 -3.80
C GLY A 49 -3.75 31.14 -3.25
N ASN A 50 -3.28 30.16 -4.03
CA ASN A 50 -3.10 28.80 -3.55
C ASN A 50 -1.79 28.64 -2.73
N ARG A 51 -1.92 28.23 -1.47
CA ARG A 51 -0.79 27.93 -0.57
C ARG A 51 -0.29 26.48 -0.69
N ILE A 52 -1.05 25.60 -1.35
CA ILE A 52 -0.77 24.16 -1.44
C ILE A 52 0.24 23.90 -2.57
N ARG A 53 1.48 23.54 -2.21
CA ARG A 53 2.55 23.26 -3.20
C ARG A 53 2.78 21.78 -3.50
N TYR A 54 2.57 20.93 -2.49
CA TYR A 54 2.76 19.49 -2.55
C TYR A 54 1.67 18.74 -1.79
N ASN A 55 1.51 17.45 -2.07
CA ASN A 55 0.57 16.60 -1.34
C ASN A 55 1.23 16.08 -0.04
N ALA A 56 0.97 16.75 1.07
CA ALA A 56 1.49 16.36 2.39
C ALA A 56 1.04 14.97 2.84
N LYS A 57 -0.10 14.47 2.33
CA LYS A 57 -0.66 13.14 2.67
C LYS A 57 -0.18 12.04 1.72
N ARG A 58 0.80 12.30 0.85
CA ARG A 58 1.39 11.28 -0.03
C ARG A 58 2.13 10.23 0.81
N ARG A 59 1.99 8.96 0.43
CA ARG A 59 2.50 7.82 1.19
C ARG A 59 3.51 7.02 0.39
N HIS A 60 4.57 6.52 1.03
CA HIS A 60 5.47 5.53 0.43
C HIS A 60 5.35 4.18 1.16
N TRP A 61 5.22 3.08 0.42
CA TRP A 61 4.88 1.76 0.98
C TRP A 61 5.99 1.15 1.86
N ARG A 62 7.25 1.54 1.64
CA ARG A 62 8.37 1.14 2.51
C ARG A 62 8.41 1.94 3.82
N ARG A 63 8.04 3.22 3.79
CA ARG A 63 8.14 4.13 4.95
C ARG A 63 6.96 4.01 5.90
N THR A 64 5.73 4.02 5.38
CA THR A 64 4.52 4.03 6.22
C THR A 64 3.51 2.98 5.79
N LYS A 65 3.18 2.07 6.72
CA LYS A 65 2.23 0.98 6.51
C LYS A 65 0.79 1.47 6.67
N LEU A 66 -0.12 0.80 5.95
CA LEU A 66 -1.55 1.06 6.07
C LEU A 66 -2.04 0.40 7.36
N LYS A 67 -2.64 1.20 8.24
CA LYS A 67 -3.39 0.71 9.40
C LYS A 67 -4.85 0.56 8.96
N PHE A 68 -5.42 -0.62 9.13
CA PHE A 68 -6.80 -0.94 8.77
C PHE A 68 -7.62 -1.35 9.98
#